data_AF-A0A7V9II95-F1
#
_entry.id   AF-A0A7V9II95-F1
#
_cell.length_a   1.000
_cell.length_b   1.000
_cell.length_c   1.000
_cell.angle_alpha   90.00
_cell.angle_beta   90.00
_cell.angle_gamma   90.00
#
_symmetry.space_group_name_H-M   'P 1'
#
loop_
_entity.id
_entity.type
_entity.pdbx_description
1 polymer ?
#
loop_
_entity_poly.entity_id
_entity_poly.type
_entity_poly.pdbx_seq_one_letter_code
_entity_poly.pdbx_strand_id
1 'polypeptide(L)'
;WLDLPAIKYAAGLNGITHIAITLLDVLSAVEEVKVCVGYEIDGAPVDGYPMRQTNLNLAEPVYKTFSGWDEDITGCRSRDDLPAEARKFVGFLEAEIGVPVCMISVGPERDQAIFEWSRSAIEELSGA
;
A
#
# COMPACT_ATOMS: atom_id res chain seq x y z
N TRP A 1 1.89 9.08 6.59
CA TRP A 1 1.28 7.75 6.73
C TRP A 1 0.45 7.45 5.50
N LEU A 2 0.28 6.16 5.17
CA LEU A 2 -0.51 5.75 4.01
C LEU A 2 -2.01 5.95 4.30
N ASP A 3 -2.75 6.42 3.29
CA ASP A 3 -4.18 6.72 3.38
C ASP A 3 -5.01 5.75 2.54
N LEU A 4 -5.64 4.79 3.21
CA LEU A 4 -6.36 3.70 2.57
C LEU A 4 -7.70 4.14 1.94
N PRO A 5 -8.56 4.95 2.60
CA PRO A 5 -9.75 5.49 1.95
C PRO A 5 -9.44 6.26 0.65
N ALA A 6 -8.39 7.09 0.64
CA ALA A 6 -7.97 7.83 -0.54
C ALA A 6 -7.51 6.89 -1.67
N ILE A 7 -6.72 5.87 -1.33
CA ILE A 7 -6.24 4.88 -2.31
C ILE A 7 -7.40 4.06 -2.89
N LYS A 8 -8.34 3.60 -2.05
CA LYS A 8 -9.52 2.83 -2.51
C LYS A 8 -10.39 3.67 -3.43
N TYR A 9 -10.60 4.94 -3.10
CA TYR A 9 -11.30 5.88 -3.98
C TYR A 9 -10.57 6.05 -5.32
N ALA A 10 -9.26 6.26 -5.32
CA ALA A 10 -8.46 6.39 -6.55
C ALA A 10 -8.48 5.10 -7.39
N ALA A 11 -8.39 3.92 -6.74
CA ALA A 11 -8.43 2.63 -7.41
C ALA A 11 -9.77 2.40 -8.12
N GLY A 12 -10.89 2.65 -7.42
CA GLY A 12 -12.22 2.55 -8.00
C GLY A 12 -12.45 3.56 -9.12
N LEU A 13 -12.03 4.82 -8.94
CA LEU A 13 -12.23 5.88 -9.92
C LEU A 13 -11.47 5.63 -11.23
N ASN A 14 -10.24 5.10 -11.15
CA ASN A 14 -9.38 4.89 -12.32
C ASN A 14 -9.47 3.48 -12.90
N GLY A 15 -10.25 2.58 -12.30
CA GLY A 15 -10.30 1.18 -12.72
C GLY A 15 -8.94 0.48 -12.56
N ILE A 16 -8.22 0.79 -11.48
CA ILE A 16 -6.91 0.18 -11.20
C ILE A 16 -7.09 -1.33 -11.05
N THR A 17 -6.30 -2.10 -11.79
CA THR A 17 -6.31 -3.58 -11.72
C THR A 17 -5.18 -4.16 -10.90
N HIS A 18 -4.10 -3.40 -10.71
CA HIS A 18 -2.91 -3.80 -9.95
C HIS A 18 -2.27 -2.59 -9.27
N ILE A 19 -1.65 -2.79 -8.12
CA ILE A 19 -0.95 -1.75 -7.36
C ILE A 19 0.56 -1.99 -7.38
N ALA A 20 1.31 -0.90 -7.54
CA ALA A 20 2.72 -0.86 -7.25
C ALA A 20 2.94 -0.15 -5.90
N ILE A 21 3.61 -0.82 -4.97
CA ILE A 21 4.07 -0.21 -3.72
C ILE A 21 5.48 0.31 -3.95
N THR A 22 5.71 1.58 -3.66
CA THR A 22 7.03 2.22 -3.78
C THR A 22 7.53 2.70 -2.44
N LEU A 23 8.85 2.79 -2.30
CA LEU A 23 9.52 3.30 -1.10
C LEU A 23 9.21 2.48 0.15
N LEU A 24 9.08 1.15 0.02
CA LEU A 24 8.85 0.29 1.18
C LEU A 24 10.04 0.36 2.15
N ASP A 25 11.26 0.52 1.63
CA ASP A 25 12.51 0.67 2.39
C ASP A 25 12.52 1.87 3.34
N VAL A 26 11.81 2.95 2.98
CA VAL A 26 11.67 4.13 3.85
C VAL A 26 10.95 3.77 5.15
N LEU A 27 10.04 2.79 5.11
CA LEU A 27 9.31 2.33 6.29
C LEU A 27 10.13 1.40 7.19
N SER A 28 11.29 0.91 6.74
CA SER A 28 12.24 0.20 7.61
C SER A 28 12.74 1.08 8.76
N ALA A 29 12.80 2.40 8.56
CA ALA A 29 13.39 3.35 9.52
C ALA A 29 12.48 3.78 10.68
N VAL A 30 11.28 3.21 10.81
CA VAL A 30 10.32 3.56 11.87
C VAL A 30 9.91 2.34 12.69
N GLU A 31 9.77 2.51 14.00
CA GLU A 31 9.36 1.43 14.92
C GLU A 31 7.90 1.01 14.73
N GLU A 32 7.05 1.93 14.29
CA GLU A 32 5.63 1.69 14.04
C GLU A 32 5.23 2.31 12.71
N VAL A 33 4.47 1.56 11.91
CA VAL A 33 3.87 2.03 10.66
C VAL A 33 2.37 2.22 10.86
N LYS A 34 1.86 3.42 10.61
CA LYS A 34 0.42 3.71 10.67
C LYS A 34 -0.20 3.76 9.28
N VAL A 35 -1.39 3.20 9.16
CA VAL A 35 -2.26 3.29 7.98
C VAL A 35 -3.58 3.93 8.41
N CYS A 36 -3.95 5.03 7.77
CA CYS A 36 -5.29 5.60 7.94
C CYS A 36 -6.28 4.63 7.29
N VAL A 37 -7.22 4.10 8.06
CA VAL A 37 -8.22 3.11 7.60
C VAL A 37 -9.62 3.72 7.46
N GLY A 38 -9.80 4.98 7.86
CA GLY A 38 -11.06 5.69 7.83
C GLY A 38 -10.90 7.07 8.43
N TYR A 39 -11.99 7.84 8.44
CA TYR A 39 -12.01 9.16 9.05
C TYR A 39 -13.21 9.32 9.96
N GLU A 40 -13.07 10.22 10.93
CA GLU A 40 -14.17 10.77 11.71
C GLU A 40 -14.27 12.28 11.45
N ILE A 41 -15.49 12.81 11.40
CA ILE A 41 -15.76 14.25 11.35
C ILE A 41 -16.74 14.54 12.46
N ASP A 42 -16.39 15.47 13.35
CA ASP A 42 -17.18 15.81 14.54
C ASP A 42 -17.55 14.58 15.40
N GLY A 43 -16.62 13.60 15.48
CA GLY A 43 -16.79 12.35 16.21
C GLY A 43 -17.71 11.31 15.54
N ALA A 44 -18.11 11.52 14.28
CA ALA A 44 -18.91 10.57 13.51
C ALA A 44 -18.07 9.93 12.39
N PRO A 45 -18.15 8.60 12.19
CA PRO A 45 -17.41 7.93 11.13
C PRO A 45 -17.91 8.36 9.75
N VAL A 46 -16.97 8.53 8.82
CA VAL A 46 -17.23 8.87 7.43
C VAL A 46 -17.10 7.62 6.57
N ASP A 47 -18.03 7.45 5.63
CA ASP A 47 -17.94 6.41 4.61
C ASP A 47 -17.00 6.85 3.48
N GLY A 48 -15.89 6.13 3.32
CA GLY A 48 -14.90 6.36 2.26
C GLY A 48 -14.14 7.69 2.38
N TYR A 49 -13.71 8.21 1.22
CA TYR A 49 -12.90 9.42 1.13
C TYR A 49 -13.77 10.70 1.12
N PRO A 50 -13.53 11.70 2.00
CA PRO A 50 -14.27 12.96 2.00
C PRO A 50 -14.05 13.78 0.72
N MET A 51 -15.06 13.84 -0.14
CA MET A 51 -14.95 14.51 -1.45
C MET A 51 -15.05 16.04 -1.39
N ARG A 52 -15.55 16.61 -0.29
CA ARG A 52 -15.66 18.05 -0.09
C ARG A 52 -14.45 18.55 0.69
N GLN A 53 -13.80 19.60 0.20
CA GLN A 53 -12.65 20.22 0.87
C GLN A 53 -12.95 20.58 2.34
N THR A 54 -14.15 21.09 2.63
CA THR A 54 -14.57 21.44 3.99
C THR A 54 -14.60 20.22 4.91
N ASN A 55 -15.04 19.07 4.41
CA ASN A 55 -15.12 17.83 5.17
C ASN A 55 -13.72 17.24 5.37
N LEU A 56 -12.90 17.24 4.31
CA LEU A 56 -11.52 16.75 4.38
C LEU A 56 -10.68 17.55 5.37
N ASN A 57 -10.88 18.87 5.46
CA ASN A 57 -10.19 19.73 6.44
C ASN A 57 -10.55 19.41 7.90
N LEU A 58 -11.73 18.83 8.15
CA LEU A 58 -12.21 18.45 9.48
C LEU A 58 -12.02 16.96 9.77
N ALA A 59 -11.54 16.19 8.79
CA ALA A 59 -11.41 14.76 8.90
C ALA A 59 -10.26 14.38 9.82
N GLU A 60 -10.58 13.68 10.92
CA GLU A 60 -9.61 13.09 11.82
C GLU A 60 -9.32 11.64 11.36
N PRO A 61 -8.06 11.28 11.08
CA PRO A 61 -7.73 9.95 10.58
C PRO A 61 -7.82 8.89 11.70
N VAL A 62 -8.51 7.80 11.41
CA VAL A 62 -8.52 6.60 12.25
C VAL A 62 -7.38 5.69 11.79
N TYR A 63 -6.41 5.44 12.68
CA TYR A 63 -5.22 4.67 12.35
C TYR A 63 -5.29 3.21 12.78
N LYS A 64 -4.83 2.32 11.91
CA LYS A 64 -4.33 0.99 12.27
C LYS A 64 -2.80 1.03 12.32
N THR A 65 -2.24 0.49 13.39
CA THR A 65 -0.79 0.43 13.61
C THR A 65 -0.25 -0.96 13.29
N PHE A 66 0.91 -0.99 12.65
CA PHE A 66 1.73 -2.16 12.39
C PHE A 66 3.09 -1.95 13.04
N SER A 67 3.73 -3.03 13.47
CA SER A 67 5.13 -2.97 13.86
C SER A 67 5.97 -2.67 12.62
N GLY A 68 6.98 -1.81 12.79
CA GLY A 68 8.07 -1.68 11.84
C GLY A 68 8.92 -2.94 11.81
N TRP A 69 9.90 -2.95 10.92
CA TRP A 69 10.78 -4.10 10.72
C TRP A 69 12.26 -3.81 10.98
N ASP A 70 12.75 -2.57 10.90
CA ASP A 70 14.16 -2.21 11.22
C ASP A 70 15.24 -3.04 10.47
N GLU A 71 14.83 -3.72 9.40
CA GLU A 71 15.73 -4.50 8.54
C GLU A 71 15.93 -3.82 7.18
N ASP A 72 17.15 -3.94 6.65
CA ASP A 72 17.48 -3.53 5.29
C ASP A 72 16.88 -4.53 4.28
N ILE A 73 15.93 -4.04 3.47
CA ILE A 73 15.22 -4.83 2.47
C ILE A 73 15.73 -4.58 1.04
N THR A 74 16.76 -3.76 0.86
CA THR A 74 17.26 -3.37 -0.47
C THR A 74 17.80 -4.56 -1.30
N GLY A 75 18.16 -5.65 -0.64
CA GLY A 75 18.58 -6.92 -1.23
C GLY A 75 17.44 -7.88 -1.59
N CYS A 76 16.20 -7.65 -1.14
CA CYS A 76 15.08 -8.56 -1.38
C CYS A 76 14.74 -8.65 -2.88
N ARG A 77 14.45 -9.85 -3.38
CA ARG A 77 14.09 -10.11 -4.79
C ARG A 77 12.79 -10.91 -4.95
N SER A 78 12.25 -11.44 -3.85
CA SER A 78 10.94 -12.06 -3.76
C SER A 78 10.17 -11.58 -2.53
N ARG A 79 8.84 -11.72 -2.52
CA ARG A 79 8.02 -11.42 -1.34
C ARG A 79 8.45 -12.19 -0.12
N ASP A 80 8.91 -13.43 -0.30
CA ASP A 80 9.36 -14.31 0.77
C ASP A 80 10.70 -13.85 1.39
N ASP A 81 11.47 -13.03 0.68
CA ASP A 81 12.69 -12.42 1.22
C ASP A 81 12.39 -11.26 2.17
N LEU A 82 11.18 -10.67 2.10
CA LEU A 82 10.81 -9.56 2.97
C LEU A 82 10.63 -10.03 4.42
N PRO A 83 10.91 -9.17 5.41
CA PRO A 83 10.56 -9.41 6.81
C PRO A 83 9.08 -9.75 7.01
N ALA A 84 8.78 -10.50 8.07
CA ALA A 84 7.41 -10.93 8.36
C ALA A 84 6.43 -9.76 8.52
N GLU A 85 6.84 -8.68 9.20
CA GLU A 85 5.99 -7.50 9.37
C GLU A 85 5.82 -6.71 8.06
N ALA A 86 6.86 -6.62 7.22
CA ALA A 86 6.73 -6.02 5.89
C ALA A 86 5.76 -6.82 4.99
N ARG A 87 5.86 -8.15 4.97
CA ARG A 87 4.90 -9.01 4.24
C ARG A 87 3.47 -8.84 4.74
N LYS A 88 3.29 -8.77 6.05
CA LYS A 88 1.98 -8.57 6.69
C LYS A 88 1.39 -7.20 6.36
N PHE A 89 2.22 -6.16 6.32
CA PHE A 89 1.84 -4.82 5.88
C PHE A 89 1.40 -4.82 4.41
N VAL A 90 2.21 -5.38 3.51
CA VAL A 90 1.87 -5.51 2.08
C VAL A 90 0.58 -6.29 1.87
N GLY A 91 0.45 -7.46 2.51
CA GLY A 91 -0.75 -8.30 2.41
C GLY A 91 -2.00 -7.64 2.97
N PHE A 92 -1.86 -6.80 4.01
CA PHE A 92 -2.97 -5.98 4.51
C PHE A 92 -3.42 -4.96 3.47
N LEU A 93 -2.49 -4.22 2.84
CA LEU A 93 -2.85 -3.25 1.80
C LEU A 93 -3.53 -3.93 0.60
N GLU A 94 -2.98 -5.05 0.13
CA GLU A 94 -3.54 -5.84 -0.96
C GLU A 94 -4.98 -6.29 -0.67
N ALA A 95 -5.23 -6.83 0.53
CA ALA A 95 -6.56 -7.26 0.96
C ALA A 95 -7.56 -6.10 1.08
N GLU A 96 -7.14 -4.96 1.61
CA GLU A 96 -8.00 -3.81 1.83
C GLU A 96 -8.35 -3.03 0.55
N ILE A 97 -7.39 -2.93 -0.38
CA ILE A 97 -7.60 -2.29 -1.68
C ILE A 97 -8.39 -3.21 -2.61
N GLY A 98 -8.24 -4.53 -2.46
CA GLY A 98 -9.00 -5.53 -3.23
C GLY A 98 -8.45 -5.77 -4.63
N VAL A 99 -7.20 -5.37 -4.89
CA VAL A 99 -6.49 -5.61 -6.15
C VAL A 99 -5.07 -6.10 -5.85
N PRO A 100 -4.50 -6.97 -6.70
CA PRO A 100 -3.17 -7.53 -6.47
C PRO A 100 -2.06 -6.48 -6.51
N VAL A 101 -1.01 -6.70 -5.72
CA VAL A 101 0.25 -5.96 -5.78
C VAL A 101 1.15 -6.62 -6.83
N CYS A 102 1.48 -5.90 -7.89
CA CYS A 102 2.33 -6.40 -8.98
C CYS A 102 3.80 -5.98 -8.87
N MET A 103 4.10 -4.97 -8.05
CA MET A 103 5.45 -4.47 -7.83
C MET A 103 5.63 -3.96 -6.41
N ILE A 104 6.78 -4.27 -5.81
CA ILE A 104 7.22 -3.72 -4.53
C ILE A 104 8.64 -3.18 -4.73
N SER A 105 8.80 -1.85 -4.71
CA SER A 105 10.12 -1.22 -4.70
C SER A 105 10.68 -1.20 -3.28
N VAL A 106 11.90 -1.71 -3.16
CA VAL A 106 12.63 -1.93 -1.91
C VAL A 106 13.91 -1.10 -1.83
N GLY A 107 14.06 -0.11 -2.72
CA GLY A 107 15.20 0.79 -2.78
C GLY A 107 15.15 1.73 -4.00
N PRO A 108 16.10 2.68 -4.10
CA PRO A 108 16.11 3.70 -5.14
C PRO A 108 16.57 3.20 -6.52
N GLU A 109 17.32 2.10 -6.59
CA GLU A 109 17.87 1.60 -7.85
C GLU A 109 16.83 0.80 -8.66
N ARG A 110 17.01 0.76 -9.98
CA ARG A 110 16.03 0.14 -10.91
C ARG A 110 15.82 -1.35 -10.67
N ASP A 111 16.85 -2.05 -10.20
CA ASP A 111 16.81 -3.49 -9.92
C ASP A 111 16.38 -3.80 -8.48
N GLN A 112 16.15 -2.78 -7.64
CA GLN A 112 15.63 -2.90 -6.28
C GLN A 112 14.10 -2.91 -6.29
N ALA A 113 13.53 -3.83 -7.06
CA ALA A 113 12.10 -4.05 -7.17
C ALA A 113 11.77 -5.54 -7.28
N ILE A 114 10.77 -5.96 -6.52
CA ILE A 114 10.15 -7.28 -6.60
C ILE A 114 8.98 -7.16 -7.58
N PHE A 115 8.92 -8.04 -8.59
CA PHE A 115 7.84 -8.07 -9.57
C PHE A 115 7.00 -9.34 -9.41
N GLU A 116 5.69 -9.17 -9.28
CA GLU A 116 4.71 -10.23 -9.06
C GLU A 116 3.61 -10.12 -10.12
N TRP A 117 3.98 -10.37 -11.37
CA TRP A 117 3.00 -10.50 -12.43
C TRP A 117 2.43 -11.92 -12.41
N SER A 118 1.11 -12.05 -12.53
CA SER A 118 0.52 -13.36 -12.79
C SER A 118 1.03 -13.89 -14.12
N ARG A 119 1.19 -15.22 -14.26
CA ARG A 119 1.60 -15.84 -15.53
C ARG A 119 0.72 -15.38 -16.70
N SER A 120 -0.59 -15.24 -16.47
CA SER A 120 -1.53 -14.74 -17.47
C SER A 120 -1.29 -13.28 -17.87
N ALA A 121 -0.88 -12.41 -16.93
CA ALA A 121 -0.54 -11.02 -17.25
C ALA A 121 0.79 -10.91 -18.02
N ILE A 122 1.75 -11.79 -17.74
CA ILE A 122 3.00 -11.87 -18.54
C ILE A 122 2.70 -12.38 -19.95
N GLU A 123 1.81 -13.37 -20.10
CA GLU A 123 1.38 -13.91 -21.39
C GLU A 123 0.65 -12.83 -22.23
N GLU A 124 -0.30 -12.11 -21.65
CA GLU A 124 -1.01 -10.99 -22.30
C GLU A 124 -0.07 -9.85 -22.74
N LEU A 125 0.94 -9.51 -21.92
CA LEU A 125 1.93 -8.46 -22.24
C LEU A 125 3.00 -8.91 -23.23
N SER A 126 3.32 -10.20 -23.28
CA SER A 126 4.32 -10.77 -24.21
C SER A 126 3.74 -11.09 -25.58
N GLY A 127 2.41 -10.99 -25.75
CA GLY A 127 1.72 -11.28 -27.01
C GLY A 127 1.85 -12.75 -27.44
N ALA A 128 2.06 -13.64 -26.47
CA ALA A 128 2.19 -15.09 -26.66
C ALA A 128 0.84 -15.80 -26.45
#